data_AF-A0A0C1QYZ5-F1
#
_entry.id   AF-A0A0C1QYZ5-F1
#
_cell.length_a   1.000
_cell.length_b   1.000
_cell.length_c   1.000
_cell.angle_alpha   90.00
_cell.angle_beta   90.00
_cell.angle_gamma   90.00
#
_symmetry.space_group_name_H-M   'P 1'
#
loop_
_entity.id
_entity.type
_entity.pdbx_description
1 polymer ?
#
loop_
_entity_poly.entity_id
_entity_poly.type
_entity_poly.pdbx_seq_one_letter_code
_entity_poly.pdbx_strand_id
1 'polypeptide(L)' 'DKLKVWEEYYNKQRSHSALQGKTPWERYKELENKIPSLDEIQVNYELNQESFVIQNYKYDQAIRALKKK' A
#
# COMPACT_ATOMS: atom_id res chain seq x y z
N ASP A 1 -8.88 20.90 -15.67
CA ASP A 1 -10.21 20.89 -15.00
C ASP A 1 -10.85 19.52 -14.85
N LYS A 2 -11.04 18.75 -15.94
CA LYS A 2 -11.69 17.43 -15.86
C LYS A 2 -10.96 16.40 -14.98
N LEU A 3 -9.62 16.41 -14.98
CA LEU A 3 -8.81 15.51 -14.15
C LEU A 3 -9.08 15.74 -12.66
N LYS A 4 -9.02 17.00 -12.20
CA LYS A 4 -9.25 17.35 -10.80
C LYS A 4 -10.66 16.95 -10.32
N VAL A 5 -11.67 17.18 -11.16
CA VAL A 5 -13.05 16.76 -10.86
C VAL A 5 -13.14 15.24 -10.72
N TRP A 6 -12.47 14.51 -11.61
CA TRP A 6 -12.45 13.05 -11.54
C TRP A 6 -11.71 12.54 -10.30
N GLU A 7 -10.57 13.13 -9.95
CA GLU A 7 -9.82 12.79 -8.73
C GLU A 7 -10.62 13.05 -7.46
N GLU A 8 -11.31 14.19 -7.38
CA GLU A 8 -12.18 14.56 -6.27
C GLU A 8 -13.31 13.53 -6.10
N TYR A 9 -13.99 13.19 -7.20
CA TYR A 9 -15.06 12.19 -7.20
C TYR A 9 -14.55 10.80 -6.79
N TYR A 10 -13.46 10.33 -7.41
CA TYR A 10 -12.91 9.00 -7.16
C TYR A 10 -12.47 8.86 -5.70
N ASN A 11 -11.77 9.86 -5.17
CA ASN A 11 -11.18 9.77 -3.83
C ASN A 11 -12.17 10.03 -2.71
N LYS A 12 -13.19 10.88 -2.92
CA LYS A 12 -14.07 11.36 -1.84
C LYS A 12 -15.54 10.97 -1.96
N GLN A 13 -16.00 10.56 -3.14
CA GLN A 13 -17.43 10.30 -3.39
C GLN A 13 -17.71 8.87 -3.84
N ARG A 14 -16.75 8.21 -4.51
CA ARG A 14 -16.93 6.85 -5.02
C ARG A 14 -16.59 5.80 -3.97
N SER A 15 -17.57 5.00 -3.59
CA SER A 15 -17.41 3.80 -2.77
C SER A 15 -16.62 2.71 -3.52
N HIS A 16 -15.72 2.01 -2.82
CA HIS A 16 -14.94 0.90 -3.37
C HIS A 16 -15.23 -0.40 -2.62
N SER A 17 -15.59 -1.47 -3.33
CA SER A 17 -15.86 -2.78 -2.73
C SER A 17 -14.64 -3.38 -2.02
N ALA A 18 -13.45 -3.17 -2.56
CA ALA A 18 -12.18 -3.55 -1.92
C ALA A 18 -11.94 -2.83 -0.58
N LEU A 19 -12.60 -1.69 -0.36
CA LEU A 19 -12.59 -0.93 0.90
C LEU A 19 -13.88 -1.12 1.69
N GLN A 20 -14.59 -2.22 1.47
CA GLN A 20 -15.86 -2.55 2.15
C GLN A 20 -16.94 -1.45 1.96
N GLY A 21 -16.97 -0.83 0.79
CA GLY A 21 -17.91 0.24 0.46
C GLY A 21 -17.44 1.64 0.86
N LYS A 22 -16.29 1.78 1.53
CA LYS A 22 -15.72 3.09 1.85
C LYS A 22 -15.07 3.74 0.63
N THR A 23 -14.96 5.05 0.68
CA THR A 23 -14.12 5.84 -0.22
C THR A 23 -12.64 5.73 0.18
N PRO A 24 -11.71 6.01 -0.75
CA PRO A 24 -10.28 6.08 -0.42
C PRO A 24 -9.99 7.08 0.71
N TRP A 25 -10.67 8.22 0.73
CA TRP A 25 -10.52 9.24 1.76
C TRP A 25 -10.94 8.76 3.15
N GLU A 26 -12.10 8.11 3.27
CA GLU A 26 -12.56 7.53 4.54
C GLU A 26 -11.56 6.49 5.05
N ARG A 27 -11.06 5.62 4.16
CA ARG A 27 -10.06 4.62 4.54
C ARG A 27 -8.76 5.26 5.01
N TYR A 28 -8.31 6.31 4.34
CA TYR A 28 -7.14 7.10 4.75
C TYR A 28 -7.33 7.67 6.15
N LYS A 29 -8.49 8.28 6.43
CA LYS A 29 -8.78 8.88 7.74
C LYS A 29 -8.77 7.86 8.89
N GLU A 30 -9.23 6.64 8.65
CA GLU A 30 -9.13 5.56 9.64
C GLU A 30 -7.68 5.12 9.94
N LEU A 31 -6.78 5.29 8.97
CA LEU A 31 -5.38 4.90 9.06
C LEU A 31 -4.44 6.05 9.36
N GLU A 32 -4.92 7.30 9.36
CA GLU A 32 -4.09 8.51 9.45
C GLU A 32 -3.11 8.43 10.63
N ASN A 33 -3.60 8.02 11.81
CA ASN A 33 -2.79 7.87 13.02
C ASN A 33 -1.82 6.68 13.01
N LYS A 34 -1.91 5.80 12.01
CA LYS A 34 -1.03 4.62 11.83
C LYS A 34 -0.01 4.82 10.72
N ILE A 35 -0.17 5.86 9.90
CA ILE A 35 0.78 6.16 8.84
C ILE A 35 1.98 6.86 9.49
N PRO A 36 3.17 6.26 9.47
CA PRO A 36 4.35 6.88 10.06
C PRO A 36 4.75 8.12 9.27
N SER A 37 5.27 9.11 9.99
CA SER A 37 5.97 10.26 9.41
C SER A 37 7.27 9.83 8.72
N LEU A 38 7.80 10.70 7.87
CA LEU A 38 9.05 10.43 7.17
C LEU A 38 10.22 10.21 8.14
N ASP A 39 10.29 10.99 9.22
CA ASP A 39 11.32 10.87 10.24
C ASP A 39 11.22 9.53 10.98
N GLU A 40 10.01 9.12 11.34
CA GLU A 40 9.77 7.80 11.95
C GLU A 40 10.15 6.67 10.98
N ILE A 41 9.88 6.81 9.69
CA ILE A 41 10.33 5.84 8.69
C ILE A 41 11.85 5.78 8.67
N GLN A 42 12.54 6.91 8.60
CA GLN A 42 14.00 6.94 8.52
C GLN A 42 14.68 6.31 9.74
N VAL A 43 14.15 6.55 10.94
CA VAL A 43 14.70 5.96 12.17
C VAL A 43 14.46 4.45 12.24
N ASN A 44 13.29 3.99 11.77
CA ASN A 44 12.90 2.58 11.89
C ASN A 44 13.21 1.75 10.63
N TYR A 45 13.82 2.33 9.60
CA TYR A 45 14.11 1.61 8.35
C TYR A 45 15.33 0.71 8.48
N GLU A 46 15.10 -0.60 8.42
CA GLU A 46 16.14 -1.62 8.49
C GLU A 46 16.49 -2.19 7.11
N LEU A 47 17.62 -1.73 6.54
CA LEU A 47 18.12 -2.16 5.21
C LEU A 47 18.27 -3.68 5.07
N ASN A 48 18.67 -4.36 6.15
CA ASN A 48 18.83 -5.82 6.18
C ASN A 48 17.49 -6.58 6.21
N GLN A 49 16.37 -5.92 6.53
CA GLN A 49 15.03 -6.50 6.45
C GLN A 49 14.36 -6.29 5.08
N GLU A 50 14.97 -5.51 4.18
CA GLU A 50 14.42 -5.26 2.85
C GLU A 50 14.43 -6.55 2.01
N SER A 51 13.24 -6.98 1.57
CA SER A 51 13.13 -8.19 0.76
C SER A 51 13.45 -7.89 -0.71
N PHE A 52 14.56 -8.43 -1.20
CA PHE A 52 14.85 -8.42 -2.63
C PHE A 52 14.01 -9.49 -3.34
N VAL A 53 13.11 -9.04 -4.22
CA VAL A 53 12.25 -9.92 -5.02
C VAL A 53 12.90 -10.13 -6.38
N ILE A 54 12.96 -11.39 -6.83
CA ILE A 54 13.46 -11.68 -8.17
C ILE A 54 12.38 -11.30 -9.17
N GLN A 55 12.75 -10.53 -10.20
CA GLN A 55 11.82 -10.03 -11.21
C GLN A 55 11.01 -11.16 -11.87
N ASN A 56 11.61 -12.33 -12.05
CA ASN A 56 10.91 -13.52 -12.50
C ASN A 56 10.02 -14.09 -11.38
N TYR A 57 8.73 -13.76 -11.47
CA TYR A 57 7.70 -14.19 -10.52
C TYR A 57 7.69 -15.70 -10.26
N LYS A 58 7.80 -16.54 -11.31
CA LYS A 58 7.75 -18.00 -11.14
C LYS A 58 8.94 -18.51 -10.33
N TYR A 59 10.11 -17.93 -10.57
CA TYR A 59 11.34 -18.29 -9.87
C TYR A 59 11.32 -17.79 -8.42
N ASP A 60 10.89 -16.55 -8.20
CA ASP A 60 10.70 -15.99 -6.86
C ASP A 60 9.70 -16.81 -6.03
N GLN A 61 8.58 -17.23 -6.64
CA GLN A 61 7.58 -18.11 -6.02
C GLN A 61 8.18 -19.45 -5.60
N ALA A 62 9.00 -20.08 -6.46
CA ALA A 62 9.66 -21.35 -6.14
C ALA A 62 10.64 -21.20 -4.97
N ILE A 63 11.45 -20.14 -4.94
CA ILE A 63 12.36 -19.85 -3.82
C ILE A 63 11.57 -19.63 -2.52
N ARG A 64 10.48 -18.87 -2.55
CA ARG A 64 9.62 -18.65 -1.37
C ARG A 64 9.01 -19.96 -0.85
N ALA A 65 8.61 -20.86 -1.74
CA ALA A 65 8.09 -22.16 -1.35
C ALA A 65 9.15 -23.03 -0.65
N LEU A 66 10.41 -22.96 -1.08
CA LEU A 66 11.53 -23.66 -0.46
C LEU A 66 11.87 -23.10 0.92
N LYS A 67 11.85 -21.76 1.10
CA LYS A 67 12.12 -21.09 2.38
C LYS A 67 11.03 -21.29 3.45
N LYS A 68 9.85 -21.79 3.07
CA LYS A 68 8.72 -22.06 3.99
C LYS A 68 8.79 -23.44 4.66
N LYS A 69 9.70 -24.31 4.22
CA LYS A 69 9.99 -25.60 4.86
C LYS A 69 11.12 -25.44 5.87
#